data_AF-A0A7Y2MLW3-F1
#
_entry.id   AF-A0A7Y2MLW3-F1
#
_cell.length_a   1.000
_cell.length_b   1.000
_cell.length_c   1.000
_cell.angle_alpha   90.00
_cell.angle_beta   90.00
_cell.angle_gamma   90.00
#
_symmetry.space_group_name_H-M   'P 1'
#
loop_
_entity.id
_entity.type
_entity.pdbx_description
1 polymer ?
#
loop_
_entity_poly.entity_id
_entity_poly.type
_entity_poly.pdbx_seq_one_letter_code
_entity_poly.pdbx_strand_id
1 'polypeptide(L)'
;MKQSILVLVVVFGLIGLMSNSGGRGLVGGPATTAPGESGQFCGSTGCHSSGSFSPKLDIVINNSDGEIVNEYIPGEEYTVSVEINAVGNPSRYGFQ
;
A
#
# COMPACT_ATOMS: atom_id res chain seq x y z
N MET A 1 21.13 -46.95 -11.05
CA MET A 1 19.70 -46.87 -11.44
C MET A 1 18.74 -47.00 -10.25
N LYS A 2 18.73 -48.11 -9.50
CA LYS A 2 17.81 -48.29 -8.36
C LYS A 2 18.00 -47.26 -7.22
N GLN A 3 19.24 -46.92 -6.88
CA GLN A 3 19.50 -45.90 -5.86
C GLN A 3 19.16 -44.48 -6.30
N SER A 4 19.34 -44.16 -7.58
CA SER A 4 18.94 -42.87 -8.15
C SER A 4 17.41 -42.67 -8.11
N ILE A 5 16.64 -43.74 -8.35
CA ILE A 5 15.18 -43.73 -8.25
C ILE A 5 14.73 -43.54 -6.79
N LEU A 6 15.37 -44.22 -5.85
CA LEU A 6 15.08 -44.07 -4.41
C LEU A 6 15.29 -42.63 -3.95
N VAL A 7 16.42 -42.01 -4.31
CA VAL A 7 16.72 -40.62 -3.96
C VAL A 7 15.68 -39.66 -4.54
N LEU A 8 15.26 -39.87 -5.79
CA LEU A 8 14.25 -39.05 -6.43
C LEU A 8 12.90 -39.12 -5.69
N VAL A 9 12.46 -40.33 -5.33
CA VAL A 9 11.22 -40.53 -4.57
C VAL A 9 11.28 -39.84 -3.20
N VAL A 10 12.41 -39.94 -2.51
CA VAL A 10 12.60 -39.27 -1.21
C VAL A 10 12.55 -37.75 -1.37
N VAL A 11 13.23 -37.18 -2.37
CA VAL A 11 13.22 -35.72 -2.61
C VAL A 11 11.81 -35.21 -2.92
N PHE A 12 11.07 -35.87 -3.82
CA PHE A 12 9.69 -35.48 -4.13
C PHE A 12 8.75 -35.66 -2.93
N GLY A 13 8.96 -36.70 -2.13
CA GLY A 13 8.22 -36.90 -0.88
C GLY A 13 8.45 -35.76 0.12
N LEU A 14 9.71 -35.32 0.29
CA LEU A 14 10.04 -34.21 1.18
C LEU A 14 9.46 -32.88 0.70
N ILE A 15 9.46 -32.62 -0.62
CA ILE A 15 8.84 -31.42 -1.20
C ILE A 15 7.33 -31.42 -0.97
N GLY A 16 6.66 -32.56 -1.14
CA GLY A 16 5.21 -32.70 -0.91
C GLY A 16 4.79 -32.59 0.56
N LEU A 17 5.70 -32.84 1.50
CA LEU A 17 5.46 -32.75 2.94
C LEU A 17 5.84 -31.39 3.55
N MET A 18 6.23 -30.40 2.73
CA MET A 18 6.53 -29.07 3.25
C MET A 18 5.24 -28.36 3.73
N SER A 19 5.20 -28.00 5.01
CA SER A 19 4.11 -27.22 5.62
C SER A 19 4.37 -25.72 5.51
N ASN A 20 4.57 -25.22 4.29
CA ASN A 20 4.90 -23.80 4.03
C ASN A 20 3.72 -22.99 3.45
N SER A 21 2.48 -23.36 3.82
CA SER A 21 1.25 -22.69 3.37
C SER A 21 1.03 -21.28 3.95
N GLY A 22 1.77 -20.92 5.00
CA GLY A 22 1.70 -19.61 5.62
C GLY A 22 2.44 -18.55 4.79
N GLY A 23 1.70 -17.76 4.01
CA GLY A 23 2.26 -16.56 3.37
C GLY A 23 2.73 -15.53 4.39
N ARG A 24 3.55 -14.56 3.95
CA ARG A 24 4.10 -13.48 4.81
C ARG A 24 3.04 -12.78 5.65
N GLY A 25 1.86 -12.52 5.09
CA GLY A 25 0.75 -11.90 5.82
C GLY A 25 0.23 -12.71 7.02
N LEU A 26 0.41 -14.04 7.03
CA LEU A 26 -0.02 -14.92 8.12
C LEU A 26 1.08 -15.15 9.17
N VAL A 27 2.35 -15.25 8.73
CA VAL A 27 3.48 -15.66 9.60
C VAL A 27 4.39 -14.51 10.00
N GLY A 28 4.63 -13.56 9.09
CA GLY A 28 5.64 -12.51 9.25
C GLY A 28 5.07 -11.10 9.37
N GLY A 29 3.75 -10.97 9.31
CA GLY A 29 3.06 -9.69 9.27
C GLY A 29 3.35 -8.89 7.99
N PRO A 30 2.85 -7.65 7.95
CA PRO A 30 3.04 -6.74 6.84
C PRO A 30 4.52 -6.32 6.71
N ALA A 31 5.05 -6.17 5.48
CA ALA A 31 6.48 -5.96 5.23
C ALA A 31 6.78 -4.95 4.11
N THR A 32 5.76 -4.19 3.69
CA THR A 32 5.88 -3.15 2.67
C THR A 32 6.31 -1.81 3.26
N THR A 33 6.39 -1.72 4.60
CA THR A 33 6.58 -0.48 5.36
C THR A 33 5.48 0.54 5.09
N ALA A 34 4.31 0.06 4.65
CA ALA A 34 3.15 0.91 4.49
C ALA A 34 2.74 1.54 5.83
N PRO A 35 2.08 2.70 5.80
CA PRO A 35 1.58 3.33 7.01
C PRO A 35 0.75 2.35 7.85
N GLY A 36 1.16 2.15 9.12
CA GLY A 36 0.48 1.24 10.05
C GLY A 36 1.09 -0.17 10.15
N GLU A 37 2.09 -0.52 9.35
CA GLU A 37 2.74 -1.84 9.38
C GLU A 37 3.86 -1.96 10.44
N SER A 38 4.58 -0.86 10.73
CA SER A 38 5.76 -0.86 11.61
C SER A 38 5.65 0.14 12.78
N GLY A 39 4.44 0.61 13.08
CA GLY A 39 4.21 1.67 14.08
C GLY A 39 4.70 3.06 13.64
N GLN A 40 5.16 3.18 12.39
CA GLN A 40 5.41 4.45 11.72
C GLN A 40 4.41 4.61 10.56
N PHE A 41 3.81 5.78 10.46
CA PHE A 41 2.86 6.17 9.42
C PHE A 41 3.32 7.49 8.81
N CYS A 42 2.72 7.94 7.72
CA CYS A 42 3.10 9.21 7.06
C CYS A 42 3.09 10.42 8.03
N GLY A 43 2.33 10.34 9.12
CA GLY A 43 2.29 11.35 10.20
C GLY A 43 3.29 11.13 11.35
N SER A 44 4.12 10.09 11.33
CA SER A 44 5.10 9.82 12.39
C SER A 44 6.38 10.64 12.20
N THR A 45 6.88 11.20 13.31
CA THR A 45 8.18 11.88 13.39
C THR A 45 9.28 10.92 12.97
N GLY A 46 9.87 11.12 11.78
CA GLY A 46 10.82 10.18 11.18
C GLY A 46 10.69 10.05 9.67
N CYS A 47 9.46 10.04 9.15
CA CYS A 47 9.19 9.91 7.71
C CYS A 47 9.11 11.26 6.97
N HIS A 48 8.73 12.34 7.66
CA HIS A 48 8.69 13.72 7.14
C HIS A 48 9.47 14.70 8.04
N SER A 49 10.66 14.30 8.49
CA SER A 49 11.47 15.02 9.47
C SER A 49 12.12 16.32 8.98
N SER A 50 11.74 16.88 7.84
CA SER A 50 12.32 18.13 7.34
C SER A 50 11.27 19.12 6.83
N GLY A 51 11.18 20.23 7.57
CA GLY A 51 10.34 21.39 7.29
C GLY A 51 9.20 21.52 8.29
N SER A 52 9.10 22.67 8.98
CA SER A 52 7.86 23.09 9.63
C SER A 52 6.86 23.41 8.52
N PHE A 53 6.20 22.40 7.97
CA PHE A 53 5.14 22.63 7.01
C PHE A 53 3.82 22.00 7.43
N SER A 54 2.74 22.72 7.18
CA SER A 54 1.39 22.31 7.50
C SER A 54 0.64 22.14 6.17
N PRO A 55 0.47 20.91 5.68
CA PRO A 55 -0.29 20.68 4.47
C PRO A 55 -1.78 20.86 4.73
N LYS A 56 -2.49 21.44 3.76
CA LYS A 56 -3.95 21.52 3.67
C LYS A 56 -4.36 20.84 2.37
N LEU A 57 -5.36 19.97 2.44
CA LEU A 57 -5.90 19.28 1.28
C LEU A 57 -7.30 19.84 1.00
N ASP A 58 -7.53 20.22 -0.24
CA ASP A 58 -8.86 20.56 -0.75
C ASP A 58 -9.22 19.52 -1.82
N ILE A 59 -10.31 18.78 -1.59
CA ILE A 59 -10.77 17.70 -2.46
C ILE A 59 -12.14 18.09 -3.01
N VAL A 60 -12.26 18.13 -4.34
CA VAL A 60 -13.51 18.41 -5.03
C VAL A 60 -13.82 17.27 -6.00
N ILE A 61 -15.06 16.80 -6.00
CA ILE A 61 -15.53 15.75 -6.89
C ILE A 61 -16.58 16.38 -7.80
N ASN A 62 -16.37 16.29 -9.11
CA ASN A 62 -17.32 16.77 -10.11
C ASN A 62 -17.87 15.61 -10.94
N ASN A 63 -19.12 15.70 -11.40
CA ASN A 63 -19.68 14.80 -12.40
C ASN A 63 -19.15 15.14 -13.81
N SER A 64 -19.60 14.40 -14.82
CA SER A 64 -19.29 14.62 -16.23
C SER A 64 -19.74 16.00 -16.74
N ASP A 65 -20.78 16.59 -16.13
CA ASP A 65 -21.29 17.93 -16.43
C ASP A 65 -20.50 19.06 -15.72
N GLY A 66 -19.52 18.71 -14.88
CA GLY A 66 -18.68 19.66 -14.15
C GLY A 66 -19.28 20.20 -12.85
N GLU A 67 -20.38 19.62 -12.37
CA GLU A 67 -21.06 20.02 -11.14
C GLU A 67 -20.47 19.31 -9.92
N ILE A 68 -20.37 20.02 -8.79
CA ILE A 68 -19.87 19.44 -7.53
C ILE A 68 -20.84 18.39 -7.02
N VAL A 69 -20.32 17.20 -6.75
CA VAL A 69 -21.07 16.04 -6.30
C VAL A 69 -20.94 15.89 -4.80
N ASN A 70 -22.08 15.84 -4.10
CA ASN A 70 -22.16 15.63 -2.65
C ASN A 70 -22.57 14.20 -2.27
N GLU A 71 -23.05 13.41 -3.24
CA GLU A 71 -23.50 12.04 -3.04
C GLU A 71 -23.08 11.16 -4.22
N TYR A 72 -22.59 9.96 -3.92
CA TYR A 72 -22.13 9.01 -4.94
C TYR A 72 -23.30 8.28 -5.60
N ILE A 73 -23.35 8.33 -6.93
CA ILE A 73 -24.25 7.54 -7.77
C ILE A 73 -23.45 6.45 -8.49
N PRO A 74 -23.79 5.16 -8.30
CA PRO A 74 -23.11 4.07 -8.99
C PRO A 74 -23.25 4.13 -10.51
N GLY A 75 -22.15 3.85 -11.22
CA GLY A 75 -22.13 3.77 -12.68
C GLY A 75 -21.83 5.09 -13.39
N GLU A 76 -21.78 6.20 -12.66
CA GLU A 76 -21.38 7.51 -13.17
C GLU A 76 -19.86 7.70 -13.17
N GLU A 77 -19.37 8.49 -14.12
CA GLU A 77 -17.98 8.93 -14.15
C GLU A 77 -17.82 10.24 -13.38
N TYR A 78 -16.77 10.30 -12.56
CA TYR A 78 -16.46 11.48 -11.75
C TYR A 78 -15.02 11.91 -11.99
N THR A 79 -14.83 13.23 -11.99
CA THR A 79 -13.50 13.83 -11.95
C THR A 79 -13.19 14.25 -10.51
N VAL A 80 -12.16 13.65 -9.93
CA VAL A 80 -11.64 14.05 -8.62
C VAL A 80 -10.49 15.03 -8.81
N SER A 81 -10.65 16.23 -8.28
CA SER A 81 -9.61 17.25 -8.21
C SER A 81 -9.04 17.30 -6.80
N VAL A 82 -7.73 17.10 -6.68
CA VAL A 82 -7.00 17.19 -5.42
C VAL A 82 -6.03 18.35 -5.49
N GLU A 83 -6.22 19.33 -4.62
CA GLU A 83 -5.30 20.45 -4.45
C GLU A 83 -4.54 20.30 -3.14
N ILE A 84 -3.20 20.27 -3.23
CA ILE A 84 -2.32 20.19 -2.07
C ILE A 84 -1.74 21.58 -1.81
N ASN A 85 -2.22 22.21 -0.74
CA ASN A 85 -1.68 23.44 -0.20
C ASN A 85 -0.73 23.14 0.95
N ALA A 86 0.26 23.99 1.20
CA ALA A 86 1.12 23.88 2.37
C ALA A 86 1.61 25.25 2.85
N VAL A 87 1.63 25.45 4.16
CA VAL A 87 2.33 26.58 4.80
C VAL A 87 3.72 26.11 5.21
N GLY A 88 4.77 26.91 5.05
CA GLY A 88 6.15 26.55 5.37
C GLY A 88 7.00 26.23 4.13
N ASN A 89 8.04 25.41 4.28
CA ASN A 89 8.99 25.10 3.21
C ASN A 89 8.99 23.59 2.87
N PRO A 90 7.93 23.07 2.22
CA PRO A 90 7.90 21.68 1.77
C PRO A 90 8.97 21.44 0.70
N SER A 91 9.70 20.32 0.82
CA SER A 91 10.77 19.97 -0.12
C SER A 91 10.26 19.34 -1.42
N ARG A 92 9.06 18.74 -1.40
CA ARG A 92 8.40 18.09 -2.55
C ARG A 92 6.92 17.82 -2.27
N TYR A 93 6.13 17.71 -3.34
CA TYR A 93 4.77 17.18 -3.32
C TYR A 93 4.74 15.83 -4.02
N GLY A 94 3.92 14.89 -3.55
CA GLY A 94 3.80 13.58 -4.17
C GLY A 94 2.67 12.76 -3.54
N PHE A 95 2.23 11.75 -4.28
CA PHE A 95 1.30 10.73 -3.82
C PHE A 95 2.08 9.41 -3.66
N GLN A 96 1.76 8.63 -2.62
CA GLN A 96 2.19 7.24 -2.50
C GLN A 96 1.00 6.34 -2.79
#